data_AF-A0AAU3R3W5-F1
#
_entry.id   AF-A0AAU3R3W5-F1
#
_cell.length_a   1.000
_cell.length_b   1.000
_cell.length_c   1.000
_cell.angle_alpha   90.00
_cell.angle_beta   90.00
_cell.angle_gamma   90.00
#
_symmetry.space_group_name_H-M   'P 1'
#
loop_
_entity.id
_entity.type
_entity.pdbx_description
1 polymer ?
#
loop_
_entity_poly.entity_id
_entity_poly.type
_entity_poly.pdbx_seq_one_letter_code
_entity_poly.pdbx_strand_id
1 'polypeptide(L)'
;MTKSSLVSTRDLAGALRRQTVRTGSVTPSVRGSDWRRAVVNTVGTDGTITTTDGIVALRAEAYRAPAIGDIIRISVSSSGAAVAEGRYAAAGDDWTALPPASGFTAASGYQAPQYRRTGDEVRLRGSFTKGSTLVYGDVFATLPAGARPPADTDILLVCSQGANGATYGACRGIVRAATGAIEYRGPAVSTLVGLPPMTIWTT
;
A
#
# COMPACT_ATOMS: atom_id res chain seq x y z
N MET A 1 -33.77 -58.90 16.67
CA MET A 1 -32.45 -59.22 16.09
C MET A 1 -31.42 -58.33 16.75
N THR A 2 -30.69 -58.83 17.75
CA THR A 2 -29.62 -58.10 18.43
C THR A 2 -28.43 -57.99 17.47
N LYS A 3 -27.91 -56.77 17.26
CA LYS A 3 -26.69 -56.57 16.47
C LYS A 3 -25.55 -57.39 17.07
N SER A 4 -24.76 -58.03 16.22
CA SER A 4 -23.51 -58.67 16.65
C SER A 4 -22.60 -57.65 17.34
N SER A 5 -21.93 -58.06 18.43
CA SER A 5 -21.03 -57.20 19.21
C SER A 5 -19.95 -56.52 18.36
N LEU A 6 -19.46 -57.21 17.31
CA LEU A 6 -18.48 -56.67 16.36
C LEU A 6 -19.03 -55.49 15.53
N VAL A 7 -20.32 -55.53 15.18
CA VAL A 7 -20.99 -54.43 14.45
C VAL A 7 -21.14 -53.22 15.36
N SER A 8 -21.50 -53.41 16.63
CA SER A 8 -21.58 -52.35 17.63
C SER A 8 -20.24 -51.63 17.84
N THR A 9 -19.13 -52.38 17.95
CA THR A 9 -17.79 -51.80 18.14
C THR A 9 -17.34 -50.99 16.93
N ARG A 10 -17.62 -51.46 15.70
CA ARG A 10 -17.31 -50.71 14.47
C ARG A 10 -18.14 -49.43 14.35
N ASP A 11 -19.44 -49.51 14.67
CA ASP A 11 -20.33 -48.34 14.66
C ASP A 11 -19.85 -47.26 15.66
N LEU A 12 -19.45 -47.66 16.87
CA LEU A 12 -18.89 -46.77 17.89
C LEU A 12 -17.56 -46.15 17.44
N ALA A 13 -16.62 -46.96 16.95
CA ALA A 13 -15.33 -46.46 16.45
C ALA A 13 -15.53 -45.46 15.28
N GLY A 14 -16.48 -45.74 14.39
CA GLY A 14 -16.86 -44.83 13.31
C GLY A 14 -17.50 -43.53 13.83
N ALA A 15 -18.36 -43.60 14.84
CA ALA A 15 -18.97 -42.43 15.47
C ALA A 15 -17.92 -41.55 16.17
N LEU A 16 -17.03 -42.15 16.96
CA LEU A 16 -15.92 -41.44 17.62
C LEU A 16 -15.01 -40.76 16.59
N ARG A 17 -14.63 -41.46 15.52
CA ARG A 17 -13.82 -40.86 14.44
C ARG A 17 -14.51 -39.64 13.83
N ARG A 18 -15.82 -39.73 13.52
CA ARG A 18 -16.58 -38.59 12.97
C ARG A 18 -16.66 -37.43 13.97
N GLN A 19 -16.86 -37.72 15.25
CA GLN A 19 -16.92 -36.71 16.30
C GLN A 19 -15.56 -36.03 16.50
N THR A 20 -14.45 -36.77 16.52
CA THR A 20 -13.11 -36.21 16.64
C THR A 20 -12.77 -35.32 15.44
N VAL A 21 -13.09 -35.75 14.22
CA VAL A 21 -12.87 -34.93 13.01
C VAL A 21 -13.70 -33.65 13.07
N ARG A 22 -14.99 -33.74 13.44
CA ARG A 22 -15.86 -32.57 13.57
C ARG A 22 -15.36 -31.62 14.65
N THR A 23 -14.98 -32.14 15.82
CA THR A 23 -14.52 -31.33 16.95
C THR A 23 -13.18 -30.68 16.62
N GLY A 24 -12.22 -31.43 16.07
CA GLY A 24 -10.93 -30.89 15.63
C GLY A 24 -11.06 -29.90 14.47
N SER A 25 -12.11 -30.01 13.66
CA SER A 25 -12.34 -29.03 12.60
C SER A 25 -12.95 -27.72 13.11
N VAL A 26 -13.74 -27.72 14.19
CA VAL A 26 -14.38 -26.48 14.67
C VAL A 26 -13.74 -25.90 15.94
N THR A 27 -12.78 -26.59 16.55
CA THR A 27 -12.16 -26.18 17.82
C THR A 27 -10.69 -25.79 17.60
N PRO A 28 -10.35 -24.50 17.55
CA PRO A 28 -8.99 -24.03 17.32
C PRO A 28 -7.96 -24.61 18.29
N SER A 29 -8.31 -24.78 19.57
CA SER A 29 -7.41 -25.34 20.58
C SER A 29 -7.00 -26.80 20.30
N VAL A 30 -7.79 -27.55 19.52
CA VAL A 30 -7.50 -28.94 19.11
C VAL A 30 -6.67 -29.00 17.84
N ARG A 31 -6.85 -28.04 16.92
CA ARG A 31 -6.19 -28.03 15.62
C ARG A 31 -4.76 -27.48 15.65
N GLY A 32 -4.38 -26.80 16.73
CA GLY A 32 -3.07 -26.17 16.90
C GLY A 32 -3.07 -24.74 16.39
N SER A 33 -1.90 -24.25 15.94
CA SER A 33 -1.82 -22.94 15.29
C SER A 33 -2.43 -23.01 13.90
N ASP A 34 -3.27 -22.03 13.56
CA ASP A 34 -3.83 -21.87 12.22
C ASP A 34 -3.24 -20.61 11.57
N TRP A 35 -3.04 -20.64 10.27
CA TRP A 35 -2.72 -19.44 9.49
C TRP A 35 -3.84 -19.20 8.50
N ARG A 36 -4.23 -17.93 8.36
CA ARG A 36 -5.31 -17.56 7.44
C ARG A 36 -5.09 -16.17 6.86
N ARG A 37 -5.85 -15.88 5.80
CA ARG A 37 -5.94 -14.54 5.22
C ARG A 37 -6.99 -13.74 5.97
N ALA A 38 -6.71 -12.48 6.24
CA ALA A 38 -7.65 -11.55 6.83
C ALA A 38 -7.51 -10.16 6.20
N VAL A 39 -8.54 -9.33 6.38
CA VAL A 39 -8.53 -7.93 5.97
C VAL A 39 -8.46 -7.04 7.21
N VAL A 40 -7.59 -6.04 7.21
CA VAL A 40 -7.47 -5.07 8.29
C VAL A 40 -8.69 -4.16 8.32
N ASN A 41 -9.39 -4.12 9.45
CA ASN A 41 -10.54 -3.26 9.69
C ASN A 41 -10.16 -2.00 10.48
N THR A 42 -9.32 -2.16 11.51
CA THR A 42 -8.79 -1.04 12.29
C THR A 42 -7.31 -1.23 12.60
N VAL A 43 -6.60 -0.11 12.73
CA VAL A 43 -5.19 -0.07 13.13
C VAL A 43 -5.10 0.63 14.47
N GLY A 44 -4.61 -0.09 15.49
CA GLY A 44 -4.37 0.46 16.82
C GLY A 44 -3.06 1.24 16.87
N THR A 45 -3.01 2.27 17.72
CA THR A 45 -1.78 3.03 18.01
C THR A 45 -0.79 2.26 18.88
N ASP A 46 -1.22 1.14 19.47
CA ASP A 46 -0.47 0.26 20.37
C ASP A 46 0.25 -0.89 19.63
N GLY A 47 0.25 -0.87 18.29
CA GLY A 47 0.83 -1.94 17.48
C GLY A 47 -0.09 -3.14 17.28
N THR A 48 -1.36 -3.04 17.67
CA THR A 48 -2.38 -4.03 17.29
C THR A 48 -3.10 -3.64 16.01
N ILE A 49 -3.73 -4.61 15.39
CA ILE A 49 -4.73 -4.42 14.34
C ILE A 49 -5.95 -5.27 14.67
N THR A 50 -7.13 -4.84 14.22
CA THR A 50 -8.33 -5.69 14.26
C THR A 50 -8.73 -6.04 12.85
N THR A 51 -8.98 -7.32 12.59
CA THR A 51 -9.45 -7.81 11.29
C THR A 51 -10.96 -7.64 11.14
N THR A 52 -11.48 -7.73 9.91
CA THR A 52 -12.92 -7.61 9.63
C THR A 52 -13.78 -8.69 10.29
N ASP A 53 -13.19 -9.82 10.66
CA ASP A 53 -13.82 -10.90 11.40
C ASP A 53 -13.53 -10.87 12.91
N GLY A 54 -13.01 -9.74 13.40
CA GLY A 54 -12.92 -9.43 14.82
C GLY A 54 -11.69 -9.96 15.56
N ILE A 55 -10.69 -10.52 14.85
CA ILE A 55 -9.45 -10.92 15.52
C ILE A 55 -8.58 -9.70 15.76
N VAL A 56 -8.18 -9.53 17.03
CA VAL A 56 -7.14 -8.58 17.43
C VAL A 56 -5.79 -9.28 17.37
N ALA A 57 -4.88 -8.75 16.56
CA ALA A 57 -3.56 -9.33 16.34
C ALA A 57 -2.45 -8.32 16.66
N LEU A 58 -1.37 -8.79 17.26
CA LEU A 58 -0.14 -8.01 17.37
C LEU A 58 0.55 -7.95 16.01
N ARG A 59 1.03 -6.76 15.64
CA ARG A 59 1.74 -6.55 14.38
C ARG A 59 3.18 -7.03 14.49
N ALA A 60 3.62 -7.88 13.56
CA ALA A 60 5.04 -8.20 13.43
C ALA A 60 5.83 -6.93 13.05
N GLU A 61 7.08 -6.83 13.51
CA GLU A 61 7.93 -5.67 13.22
C GLU A 61 8.12 -5.42 11.71
N ALA A 62 8.15 -6.50 10.93
CA ALA A 62 8.25 -6.44 9.48
C ALA A 62 7.01 -5.81 8.80
N TYR A 63 5.85 -5.88 9.45
CA TYR A 63 4.62 -5.29 8.93
C TYR A 63 4.53 -3.81 9.33
N ARG A 64 5.28 -2.97 8.62
CA ARG A 64 5.28 -1.51 8.81
C ARG A 64 4.11 -0.87 8.07
N ALA A 65 3.59 0.23 8.62
CA ALA A 65 2.51 1.03 8.02
C ALA A 65 1.25 0.20 7.63
N PRO A 66 0.63 -0.52 8.57
CA PRO A 66 -0.63 -1.19 8.27
C PRO A 66 -1.70 -0.16 7.94
N ALA A 67 -2.54 -0.48 6.98
CA ALA A 67 -3.67 0.36 6.59
C ALA A 67 -4.97 -0.45 6.61
N ILE A 68 -6.08 0.23 6.83
CA ILE A 68 -7.42 -0.36 6.69
C ILE A 68 -7.58 -0.83 5.23
N GLY A 69 -8.08 -2.06 5.06
CA GLY A 69 -8.23 -2.71 3.76
C GLY A 69 -7.04 -3.59 3.35
N ASP A 70 -5.95 -3.58 4.09
CA ASP A 70 -4.81 -4.46 3.84
C ASP A 70 -5.22 -5.94 3.90
N ILE A 71 -4.85 -6.72 2.89
CA ILE A 71 -4.97 -8.17 2.92
C ILE A 71 -3.70 -8.72 3.56
N ILE A 72 -3.83 -9.40 4.69
CA ILE A 72 -2.70 -9.82 5.52
C ILE A 72 -2.72 -11.31 5.79
N ARG A 73 -1.55 -11.85 6.14
CA ARG A 73 -1.44 -13.16 6.78
C ARG A 73 -1.50 -13.01 8.29
N ILE A 74 -2.42 -13.73 8.92
CA ILE A 74 -2.52 -13.82 10.37
C ILE A 74 -2.26 -15.27 10.80
N SER A 75 -1.44 -15.43 11.83
CA SER A 75 -1.22 -16.69 12.51
C SER A 75 -1.86 -16.64 13.88
N VAL A 76 -2.77 -17.57 14.14
CA VAL A 76 -3.54 -17.68 15.39
C VAL A 76 -3.10 -18.94 16.10
N SER A 77 -2.51 -18.79 17.28
CA SER A 77 -2.11 -19.90 18.13
C SER A 77 -3.32 -20.59 18.78
N SER A 78 -3.13 -21.80 19.29
CA SER A 78 -4.18 -22.55 19.99
C SER A 78 -4.68 -21.89 21.28
N SER A 79 -3.90 -20.96 21.86
CA SER A 79 -4.31 -20.12 23.00
C SER A 79 -5.14 -18.89 22.59
N GLY A 80 -5.35 -18.68 21.29
CA GLY A 80 -6.07 -17.53 20.75
C GLY A 80 -5.20 -16.29 20.53
N ALA A 81 -3.92 -16.31 20.96
CA ALA A 81 -3.00 -15.22 20.63
C ALA A 81 -2.74 -15.19 19.13
N ALA A 82 -2.81 -13.99 18.53
CA ALA A 82 -2.68 -13.81 17.09
C ALA A 82 -1.59 -12.80 16.74
N VAL A 83 -0.85 -13.11 15.67
CA VAL A 83 0.18 -12.23 15.10
C VAL A 83 -0.12 -11.98 13.63
N ALA A 84 -0.07 -10.71 13.23
CA ALA A 84 -0.15 -10.29 11.85
C ALA A 84 1.26 -10.24 11.25
N GLU A 85 1.58 -11.19 10.38
CA GLU A 85 2.93 -11.39 9.86
C GLU A 85 3.31 -10.35 8.79
N GLY A 86 2.33 -9.87 8.03
CA GLY A 86 2.56 -8.92 6.94
C GLY A 86 1.43 -8.83 5.95
N ARG A 87 1.50 -7.80 5.11
CA ARG A 87 0.61 -7.58 3.97
C ARG A 87 0.99 -8.51 2.83
N TYR A 88 0.00 -9.11 2.18
CA TYR A 88 0.18 -9.69 0.85
C TYR A 88 0.36 -8.57 -0.17
N ALA A 89 1.20 -8.78 -1.18
CA ALA A 89 1.36 -7.83 -2.27
C ALA A 89 -0.03 -7.47 -2.84
N ALA A 90 -0.38 -6.19 -2.78
CA ALA A 90 -1.57 -5.72 -3.47
C ALA A 90 -1.23 -5.55 -4.96
N ALA A 91 -2.23 -5.54 -5.83
CA ALA A 91 -2.05 -5.23 -7.25
C ALA A 91 -1.60 -3.78 -7.54
N GLY A 92 -1.00 -3.08 -6.57
CA GLY A 92 -0.56 -1.69 -6.63
C GLY A 92 0.79 -1.40 -5.96
N ASP A 93 1.57 -2.43 -5.58
CA ASP A 93 2.95 -2.25 -5.10
C ASP A 93 3.96 -2.06 -6.25
N ASP A 94 3.50 -2.11 -7.49
CA ASP A 94 4.31 -1.78 -8.67
C ASP A 94 4.20 -0.28 -9.02
N TRP A 95 5.13 0.20 -9.83
CA TRP A 95 5.09 1.55 -10.35
C TRP A 95 3.86 1.76 -11.22
N THR A 96 3.02 2.72 -10.84
CA THR A 96 1.85 3.16 -11.58
C THR A 96 2.19 4.44 -12.35
N ALA A 97 1.71 4.53 -13.60
CA ALA A 97 1.89 5.75 -14.39
C ALA A 97 1.31 6.98 -13.65
N LEU A 98 2.05 8.09 -13.69
CA LEU A 98 1.61 9.38 -13.15
C LEU A 98 1.20 10.27 -14.33
N PRO A 99 -0.10 10.40 -14.64
CA PRO A 99 -0.53 11.08 -15.85
C PRO A 99 -0.14 12.58 -15.84
N PRO A 100 0.42 13.11 -16.94
CA PRO A 100 0.64 14.54 -17.09
C PRO A 100 -0.67 15.34 -17.02
N ALA A 101 -0.61 16.53 -16.41
CA ALA A 101 -1.72 17.49 -16.37
C ALA A 101 -1.65 18.52 -17.51
N SER A 102 -2.64 19.40 -17.62
CA SER A 102 -2.90 20.28 -18.77
C SER A 102 -1.64 20.98 -19.33
N GLY A 103 -1.34 20.70 -20.60
CA GLY A 103 -0.21 21.28 -21.32
C GLY A 103 1.14 20.57 -21.13
N PHE A 104 1.20 19.57 -20.24
CA PHE A 104 2.37 18.73 -20.04
C PHE A 104 2.23 17.38 -20.76
N THR A 105 3.38 16.82 -21.12
CA THR A 105 3.54 15.45 -21.63
C THR A 105 4.73 14.79 -20.93
N ALA A 106 4.84 13.46 -21.03
CA ALA A 106 6.06 12.79 -20.60
C ALA A 106 7.24 13.25 -21.47
N ALA A 107 8.37 13.59 -20.83
CA ALA A 107 9.53 14.08 -21.54
C ALA A 107 10.18 12.95 -22.36
N SER A 108 10.25 13.12 -23.69
CA SER A 108 10.88 12.15 -24.59
C SER A 108 12.36 11.96 -24.27
N GLY A 109 12.83 10.70 -24.28
CA GLY A 109 14.21 10.35 -23.93
C GLY A 109 14.51 10.28 -22.43
N TYR A 110 13.53 10.57 -21.57
CA TYR A 110 13.67 10.49 -20.11
C TYR A 110 12.76 9.42 -19.50
N GLN A 111 12.97 9.14 -18.21
CA GLN A 111 12.10 8.24 -17.46
C GLN A 111 10.67 8.75 -17.45
N ALA A 112 9.72 7.92 -17.90
CA ALA A 112 8.30 8.24 -17.86
C ALA A 112 7.82 8.51 -16.42
N PRO A 113 6.95 9.52 -16.20
CA PRO A 113 6.41 9.83 -14.89
C PRO A 113 5.60 8.70 -14.28
N GLN A 114 5.88 8.41 -13.02
CA GLN A 114 5.26 7.31 -12.29
C GLN A 114 5.38 7.52 -10.80
N TYR A 115 4.47 6.88 -10.06
CA TYR A 115 4.49 6.81 -8.62
C TYR A 115 4.34 5.37 -8.15
N ARG A 116 4.77 5.08 -6.93
CA ARG A 116 4.55 3.79 -6.28
C ARG A 116 4.15 4.04 -4.84
N ARG A 117 3.11 3.36 -4.37
CA ARG A 117 2.72 3.40 -2.97
C ARG A 117 3.10 2.09 -2.30
N THR A 118 3.71 2.17 -1.12
CA THR A 118 4.03 1.01 -0.28
C THR A 118 3.73 1.38 1.17
N GLY A 119 2.58 0.95 1.67
CA GLY A 119 2.07 1.43 2.97
C GLY A 119 1.80 2.94 2.93
N ASP A 120 2.44 3.67 3.86
CA ASP A 120 2.37 5.13 3.95
C ASP A 120 3.45 5.85 3.13
N GLU A 121 4.34 5.09 2.50
CA GLU A 121 5.40 5.62 1.65
C GLU A 121 4.88 5.77 0.21
N VAL A 122 5.08 6.96 -0.38
CA VAL A 122 4.84 7.21 -1.80
C VAL A 122 6.13 7.65 -2.46
N ARG A 123 6.60 6.86 -3.43
CA ARG A 123 7.78 7.17 -4.23
C ARG A 123 7.36 7.78 -5.54
N LEU A 124 8.07 8.81 -5.98
CA LEU A 124 7.84 9.53 -7.23
C LEU A 124 9.11 9.54 -8.07
N ARG A 125 8.96 9.47 -9.40
CA ARG A 125 10.05 9.67 -10.35
C ARG A 125 9.53 10.01 -11.74
N GLY A 126 10.42 10.55 -12.56
CA GLY A 126 10.23 10.73 -14.00
C GLY A 126 10.23 12.20 -14.41
N SER A 127 10.02 12.47 -15.69
CA SER A 127 10.14 13.82 -16.24
C SER A 127 8.99 14.19 -17.14
N PHE A 128 8.63 15.48 -17.10
CA PHE A 128 7.56 16.10 -17.85
C PHE A 128 8.12 17.25 -18.70
N THR A 129 7.52 17.47 -19.85
CA THR A 129 7.78 18.63 -20.71
C THR A 129 6.48 19.37 -20.96
N LYS A 130 6.52 20.70 -20.91
CA LYS A 130 5.43 21.60 -21.31
C LYS A 130 5.75 22.22 -22.66
N GLY A 131 4.75 22.46 -23.51
CA GLY A 131 4.95 23.16 -24.78
C GLY A 131 5.32 24.63 -24.65
N SER A 132 5.19 25.21 -23.46
CA SER A 132 5.46 26.62 -23.14
C SER A 132 6.28 26.75 -21.87
N THR A 133 6.76 27.96 -21.58
CA THR A 133 7.53 28.25 -20.38
C THR A 133 6.72 27.91 -19.12
N LEU A 134 7.35 27.17 -18.21
CA LEU A 134 6.91 26.89 -16.86
C LEU A 134 6.77 28.19 -16.10
N VAL A 135 5.62 28.39 -15.46
CA VAL A 135 5.33 29.53 -14.61
C VAL A 135 4.84 29.04 -13.26
N TYR A 136 5.04 29.86 -12.24
CA TYR A 136 4.59 29.56 -10.89
C TYR A 136 3.09 29.19 -10.87
N GLY A 137 2.76 28.08 -10.21
CA GLY A 137 1.41 27.55 -10.12
C GLY A 137 1.05 26.55 -11.23
N ASP A 138 1.93 26.32 -12.21
CA ASP A 138 1.72 25.25 -13.20
C ASP A 138 1.61 23.89 -12.51
N VAL A 139 0.52 23.19 -12.74
CA VAL A 139 0.31 21.81 -12.29
C VAL A 139 0.73 20.87 -13.40
N PHE A 140 1.70 20.01 -13.14
CA PHE A 140 2.22 19.07 -14.15
C PHE A 140 1.76 17.62 -13.94
N ALA A 141 1.24 17.29 -12.76
CA ALA A 141 0.58 16.02 -12.47
C ALA A 141 -0.30 16.12 -11.22
N THR A 142 -1.13 15.10 -10.99
CA THR A 142 -1.97 15.00 -9.79
C THR A 142 -1.87 13.60 -9.18
N LEU A 143 -1.59 13.53 -7.89
CA LEU A 143 -1.62 12.28 -7.14
C LEU A 143 -3.07 11.86 -6.81
N PRO A 144 -3.40 10.56 -6.96
CA PRO A 144 -4.70 10.05 -6.55
C PRO A 144 -4.86 10.19 -5.03
N ALA A 145 -6.11 10.25 -4.55
CA ALA A 145 -6.44 10.53 -3.15
C ALA A 145 -5.66 9.66 -2.14
N GLY A 146 -5.47 8.37 -2.42
CA GLY A 146 -4.74 7.46 -1.55
C GLY A 146 -3.21 7.61 -1.53
N ALA A 147 -2.64 8.50 -2.35
CA ALA A 147 -1.20 8.76 -2.43
C ALA A 147 -0.84 10.22 -2.11
N ARG A 148 -1.79 11.00 -1.58
CA ARG A 148 -1.56 12.41 -1.21
C ARG A 148 -0.91 12.51 0.17
N PRO A 149 0.00 13.48 0.37
CA PRO A 149 0.49 13.77 1.71
C PRO A 149 -0.62 14.38 2.58
N PRO A 150 -0.53 14.29 3.92
CA PRO A 150 -1.55 14.81 4.83
C PRO A 150 -1.52 16.34 4.93
N ALA A 151 -0.39 16.96 4.57
CA ALA A 151 -0.19 18.40 4.52
C ALA A 151 0.54 18.80 3.24
N ASP A 152 0.39 20.07 2.84
CA ASP A 152 1.11 20.63 1.70
C ASP A 152 2.61 20.41 1.90
N THR A 153 3.23 19.71 0.95
CA THR A 153 4.62 19.24 1.07
C THR A 153 5.47 19.87 -0.02
N ASP A 154 6.44 20.69 0.38
CA ASP A 154 7.45 21.21 -0.53
C ASP A 154 8.36 20.08 -1.05
N ILE A 155 8.66 20.11 -2.34
CA ILE A 155 9.49 19.12 -3.01
C ILE A 155 10.59 19.79 -3.84
N LEU A 156 11.70 19.08 -3.97
CA LEU A 156 12.79 19.47 -4.85
C LEU A 156 12.56 18.91 -6.25
N LEU A 157 12.50 19.78 -7.24
CA LEU A 157 12.37 19.44 -8.64
C LEU A 157 13.72 19.62 -9.34
N VAL A 158 13.94 18.84 -10.39
CA VAL A 158 14.93 19.19 -11.42
C VAL A 158 14.19 19.98 -12.49
N CYS A 159 14.77 21.06 -12.97
CA CYS A 159 14.24 21.83 -14.07
C CYS A 159 15.39 22.17 -15.00
N SER A 160 15.14 22.23 -16.31
CA SER A 160 16.11 22.93 -17.13
C SER A 160 16.03 24.44 -16.87
N GLN A 161 17.11 25.15 -17.17
CA GLN A 161 17.27 26.59 -16.97
C GLN A 161 17.91 27.21 -18.21
N GLY A 162 17.66 28.51 -18.41
CA GLY A 162 18.19 29.29 -19.52
C GLY A 162 17.42 29.12 -20.83
N ALA A 163 17.79 29.91 -21.84
CA ALA A 163 17.18 29.82 -23.17
C ALA A 163 17.32 28.41 -23.74
N ASN A 164 16.20 27.82 -24.16
CA ASN A 164 16.12 26.48 -24.75
C ASN A 164 16.60 25.31 -23.85
N GLY A 165 16.63 25.48 -22.51
CA GLY A 165 16.90 24.37 -21.59
C GLY A 165 18.34 23.81 -21.64
N ALA A 166 19.31 24.65 -21.99
CA ALA A 166 20.72 24.26 -22.15
C ALA A 166 21.43 23.89 -20.83
N THR A 167 20.84 24.20 -19.67
CA THR A 167 21.38 23.88 -18.34
C THR A 167 20.32 23.24 -17.46
N TYR A 168 20.73 22.50 -16.43
CA TYR A 168 19.83 21.90 -15.44
C TYR A 168 20.12 22.46 -14.05
N GLY A 169 19.06 22.66 -13.27
CA GLY A 169 19.18 23.13 -11.90
C GLY A 169 18.04 22.64 -11.02
N ALA A 170 18.14 22.99 -9.74
CA ALA A 170 17.10 22.74 -8.77
C ALA A 170 15.99 23.79 -8.89
N CYS A 171 14.74 23.33 -8.88
CA CYS A 171 13.56 24.17 -8.74
C CYS A 171 12.74 23.72 -7.53
N ARG A 172 11.93 24.63 -6.99
CA ARG A 172 10.96 24.30 -5.95
C ARG A 172 9.65 23.82 -6.59
N GLY A 173 9.07 22.78 -6.02
CA GLY A 173 7.69 22.39 -6.25
C GLY A 173 6.93 22.23 -4.95
N ILE A 174 5.63 21.98 -5.04
CA ILE A 174 4.79 21.63 -3.90
C ILE A 174 3.77 20.57 -4.31
N VAL A 175 3.52 19.60 -3.42
CA VAL A 175 2.41 18.66 -3.53
C VAL A 175 1.31 19.16 -2.61
N ARG A 176 0.15 19.50 -3.17
CA ARG A 176 -1.01 19.94 -2.39
C ARG A 176 -1.71 18.77 -1.73
N ALA A 177 -1.92 18.82 -0.41
CA ALA A 177 -2.62 17.74 0.30
C ALA A 177 -4.07 17.58 -0.16
N ALA A 178 -4.79 18.71 -0.31
CA ALA A 178 -6.21 18.69 -0.62
C ALA A 178 -6.51 18.09 -2.01
N THR A 179 -5.70 18.44 -3.01
CA THR A 179 -5.96 18.10 -4.43
C THR A 179 -5.03 17.04 -4.97
N GLY A 180 -3.87 16.82 -4.36
CA GLY A 180 -2.77 16.01 -4.90
C GLY A 180 -2.02 16.69 -6.04
N ALA A 181 -2.33 17.95 -6.34
CA ALA A 181 -1.69 18.69 -7.43
C ALA A 181 -0.19 18.85 -7.13
N ILE A 182 0.63 18.50 -8.11
CA ILE A 182 2.08 18.73 -8.08
C ILE A 182 2.34 20.00 -8.87
N GLU A 183 2.61 21.07 -8.15
CA GLU A 183 2.78 22.43 -8.66
C GLU A 183 4.26 22.80 -8.78
N TYR A 184 4.59 23.48 -9.86
CA TYR A 184 5.84 24.21 -10.01
C TYR A 184 5.79 25.53 -9.24
N ARG A 185 6.82 25.82 -8.44
CA ARG A 185 6.91 27.00 -7.55
C ARG A 185 8.16 27.83 -7.79
N GLY A 186 8.79 27.66 -8.96
CA GLY A 186 9.98 28.40 -9.35
C GLY A 186 9.71 29.61 -10.25
N PRO A 187 10.78 30.34 -10.63
CA PRO A 187 10.71 31.43 -11.61
C PRO A 187 10.38 30.91 -13.02
N ALA A 188 10.01 31.81 -13.94
CA ALA A 188 9.73 31.44 -15.33
C ALA A 188 11.02 31.17 -16.12
N VAL A 189 11.44 29.89 -16.23
CA VAL A 189 12.81 29.58 -16.65
C VAL A 189 12.98 28.47 -17.69
N SER A 190 11.96 27.65 -18.00
CA SER A 190 12.13 26.53 -18.95
C SER A 190 10.83 25.82 -19.35
N THR A 191 10.88 24.70 -20.06
CA THR A 191 9.79 23.81 -20.47
C THR A 191 9.85 22.42 -19.82
N LEU A 192 11.01 21.98 -19.30
CA LEU A 192 11.20 20.65 -18.70
C LEU A 192 11.20 20.72 -17.18
N VAL A 193 10.47 19.79 -16.55
CA VAL A 193 10.46 19.56 -15.10
C VAL A 193 10.57 18.07 -14.78
N GLY A 194 11.45 17.71 -13.87
CA GLY A 194 11.75 16.35 -13.46
C GLY A 194 11.47 16.14 -11.97
N LEU A 195 10.85 15.02 -11.66
CA LEU A 195 10.80 14.43 -10.34
C LEU A 195 12.03 13.51 -10.20
N PRO A 196 13.10 13.95 -9.50
CA PRO A 196 14.13 12.99 -9.10
C PRO A 196 13.49 11.88 -8.27
N PRO A 197 14.12 10.69 -8.16
CA PRO A 197 13.65 9.66 -7.25
C PRO A 197 13.49 10.26 -5.85
N MET A 198 12.24 10.37 -5.39
CA MET A 198 11.91 11.00 -4.11
C MET A 198 10.80 10.21 -3.42
N THR A 199 10.72 10.43 -2.11
CA THR A 199 9.72 9.82 -1.25
C THR A 199 8.95 10.92 -0.54
N ILE A 200 7.62 10.78 -0.49
CA ILE A 200 6.72 11.53 0.39
C ILE A 200 5.93 10.55 1.26
N TRP A 201 5.39 11.02 2.38
CA TRP A 201 4.64 10.21 3.34
C TRP A 201 3.17 10.60 3.36
N THR A 202 2.27 9.63 3.53
CA THR A 202 0.80 9.86 3.57
C THR A 202 0.24 10.04 4.98
N THR A 203 1.09 9.99 6.02
CA THR A 203 0.72 10.11 7.44
C THR A 203 1.72 10.98 8.19
#